data_AF-A0A9X4RP27-F1
#
_entry.id   AF-A0A9X4RP27-F1
#
_cell.length_a   1.000
_cell.length_b   1.000
_cell.length_c   1.000
_cell.angle_alpha   90.00
_cell.angle_beta   90.00
_cell.angle_gamma   90.00
#
_symmetry.space_group_name_H-M   'P 1'
#
loop_
_entity.id
_entity.type
_entity.pdbx_description
1 polymer ?
#
loop_
_entity_poly.entity_id
_entity_poly.type
_entity_poly.pdbx_seq_one_letter_code
_entity_poly.pdbx_strand_id
1 'polypeptide(L)'
;MMKLQSEKEISMVVILLIAFTILSILSVTNKIILNRHIRKELRISDDLHTIFQQFCEREVVDPPKIVESKAYWYRPIAHTVGVKNLESDYLVDAFAFLHELYHSKDRNRLLKLQSFTSLYFNLISVSLKLLATYSLLFQKYIPFLKWLLLIDSVMLLVCIPITLSIETYASKGALSFLEEKQYIEQNRLVKCLSLQAILSHVFQFIIYSILSMIVFYLVE
;
A
#
# COMPACT_ATOMS: atom_id res chain seq x y z
N MET A 1 -39.45 -0.82 -20.28
CA MET A 1 -38.15 -0.15 -20.04
C MET A 1 -37.56 -0.48 -18.65
N MET A 2 -38.36 -0.76 -17.61
CA MET A 2 -37.88 -1.17 -16.26
C MET A 2 -36.98 -2.42 -16.20
N LYS A 3 -37.11 -3.38 -17.14
CA LYS A 3 -36.38 -4.66 -17.10
C LYS A 3 -34.87 -4.52 -17.34
N LEU A 4 -34.45 -3.55 -18.16
CA LEU A 4 -33.03 -3.31 -18.47
C LEU A 4 -32.29 -2.62 -17.33
N GLN A 5 -32.99 -1.79 -16.53
CA GLN A 5 -32.44 -1.17 -15.32
C GLN A 5 -32.25 -2.21 -14.21
N SER A 6 -33.23 -3.10 -13.99
CA SER A 6 -33.10 -4.15 -12.96
C SER A 6 -31.98 -5.15 -13.26
N GLU A 7 -31.74 -5.51 -14.52
CA GLU A 7 -30.64 -6.44 -14.87
C GLU A 7 -29.24 -5.82 -14.67
N LYS A 8 -29.10 -4.52 -14.95
CA LYS A 8 -27.86 -3.77 -14.66
C LYS A 8 -27.64 -3.63 -13.15
N GLU A 9 -28.69 -3.34 -12.39
CA GLU A 9 -28.63 -3.26 -10.92
C GLU A 9 -28.28 -4.61 -10.29
N ILE A 10 -28.88 -5.71 -10.76
CA ILE A 10 -28.56 -7.07 -10.29
C ILE A 10 -27.08 -7.41 -10.59
N SER A 11 -26.62 -7.14 -11.81
CA SER A 11 -25.22 -7.36 -12.18
C SER A 11 -24.25 -6.55 -11.33
N MET A 12 -24.63 -5.32 -10.95
CA MET A 12 -23.86 -4.45 -10.07
C MET A 12 -23.81 -4.97 -8.63
N VAL A 13 -24.94 -5.40 -8.09
CA VAL A 13 -25.03 -5.99 -6.75
C VAL A 13 -24.16 -7.24 -6.68
N VAL A 14 -24.16 -8.07 -7.72
CA VAL A 14 -23.29 -9.25 -7.83
C VAL A 14 -21.81 -8.85 -7.86
N ILE A 15 -21.42 -7.85 -8.65
CA ILE A 15 -20.03 -7.35 -8.69
C ILE A 15 -19.60 -6.80 -7.33
N LEU A 16 -20.45 -6.03 -6.66
CA LEU A 16 -20.22 -5.51 -5.31
C LEU A 16 -20.06 -6.64 -4.29
N LEU A 17 -20.90 -7.67 -4.35
CA LEU A 17 -20.81 -8.85 -3.50
C LEU A 17 -19.51 -9.63 -3.73
N ILE A 18 -19.11 -9.83 -4.98
CA ILE A 18 -17.84 -10.48 -5.32
C ILE A 18 -16.67 -9.66 -4.79
N ALA A 19 -16.66 -8.35 -5.02
CA ALA A 19 -15.62 -7.46 -4.51
C ALA A 19 -15.57 -7.47 -2.97
N PHE A 20 -16.71 -7.37 -2.29
CA PHE A 20 -16.83 -7.43 -0.84
C PHE A 20 -16.35 -8.78 -0.26
N THR A 21 -16.61 -9.87 -0.97
CA THR A 21 -16.16 -11.21 -0.56
C THR A 21 -14.65 -11.32 -0.69
N ILE A 22 -14.07 -10.85 -1.80
CA ILE A 22 -12.61 -10.80 -2.01
C ILE A 22 -11.94 -9.92 -0.94
N LEU A 23 -12.51 -8.73 -0.68
CA LEU A 23 -12.14 -7.81 0.41
C LEU A 23 -12.11 -8.48 1.78
N SER A 24 -13.19 -9.19 2.11
CA SER A 24 -13.33 -9.85 3.40
C SER A 24 -12.34 -11.01 3.55
N ILE A 25 -12.19 -11.84 2.52
CA ILE A 25 -11.23 -12.96 2.52
C ILE A 25 -9.80 -12.42 2.68
N LEU A 26 -9.42 -11.39 1.93
CA LEU A 26 -8.09 -10.81 2.02
C LEU A 26 -7.85 -10.18 3.39
N SER A 27 -8.80 -9.42 3.93
CA SER A 27 -8.70 -8.81 5.27
C SER A 27 -8.57 -9.86 6.38
N VAL A 28 -9.39 -10.91 6.36
CA VAL A 28 -9.34 -12.01 7.33
C VAL A 28 -8.04 -12.79 7.22
N THR A 29 -7.61 -13.12 6.00
CA THR A 29 -6.33 -13.81 5.75
C THR A 29 -5.16 -12.98 6.26
N ASN A 30 -5.18 -11.67 5.99
CA ASN A 30 -4.18 -10.71 6.47
C ASN A 30 -4.11 -10.70 8.02
N LYS A 31 -5.26 -10.65 8.69
CA LYS A 31 -5.34 -10.63 10.16
C LYS A 31 -4.87 -11.95 10.79
N ILE A 32 -5.22 -13.10 10.21
CA ILE A 32 -4.81 -14.43 10.70
C ILE A 32 -3.30 -14.61 10.59
N ILE A 33 -2.72 -14.23 9.46
CA ILE A 33 -1.27 -14.28 9.23
C ILE A 33 -0.55 -13.36 10.22
N LEU A 34 -1.01 -12.12 10.39
CA LEU A 34 -0.44 -11.16 11.34
C LEU A 34 -0.46 -11.69 12.79
N ASN A 35 -1.61 -12.23 13.23
CA ASN A 35 -1.73 -12.81 14.58
C ASN A 35 -0.82 -14.02 14.79
N ARG A 36 -0.56 -14.81 13.75
CA ARG A 36 0.33 -15.98 13.83
C ARG A 36 1.80 -15.59 13.91
N HIS A 37 2.18 -14.46 13.31
CA HIS A 37 3.55 -13.96 13.30
C HIS A 37 3.90 -13.12 14.52
N ILE A 38 3.00 -12.22 14.97
CA ILE A 38 3.20 -11.45 16.22
C ILE A 38 3.39 -12.39 17.42
N ARG A 39 2.76 -13.56 17.41
CA ARG A 39 2.92 -14.57 18.48
C ARG A 39 4.26 -15.31 18.47
N LYS A 40 5.03 -15.25 17.38
CA LYS A 40 6.39 -15.78 17.33
C LYS A 40 7.32 -14.61 17.59
N GLU A 41 7.62 -14.35 18.86
CA GLU A 41 8.60 -13.36 19.32
C GLU A 41 10.01 -13.72 18.82
N LEU A 42 10.24 -13.63 17.52
CA LEU A 42 11.52 -13.86 16.89
C LEU A 42 12.40 -12.64 17.15
N ARG A 43 13.52 -12.86 17.80
CA ARG A 43 14.51 -11.84 18.15
C ARG A 43 15.75 -11.97 17.29
N ILE A 44 16.42 -10.84 17.07
CA ILE A 44 17.72 -10.73 16.42
C ILE A 44 18.77 -10.32 17.46
N SER A 45 20.05 -10.49 17.15
CA SER A 45 21.14 -10.20 18.10
C SER A 45 21.34 -8.71 18.38
N ASP A 46 20.94 -7.87 17.44
CA ASP A 46 21.22 -6.45 17.41
C ASP A 46 19.91 -5.65 17.54
N ASP A 47 19.97 -4.52 18.23
CA ASP A 47 18.84 -3.59 18.29
C ASP A 47 18.72 -2.76 17.00
N LEU A 48 17.60 -2.01 16.86
CA LEU A 48 17.39 -1.18 15.68
C LEU A 48 18.42 -0.04 15.57
N HIS A 49 18.98 0.42 16.68
CA HIS A 49 20.03 1.45 16.66
C HIS A 49 21.28 0.94 15.94
N THR A 50 21.69 -0.28 16.26
CA THR A 50 22.85 -0.94 15.64
C THR A 50 22.57 -1.23 14.17
N ILE A 51 21.37 -1.72 13.83
CA ILE A 51 20.94 -1.91 12.44
C ILE A 51 20.99 -0.60 11.65
N PHE A 52 20.55 0.52 12.25
CA PHE A 52 20.56 1.82 11.60
C PHE A 52 21.97 2.26 11.20
N GLN A 53 22.93 2.13 12.11
CA GLN A 53 24.33 2.46 11.86
C GLN A 53 24.91 1.57 10.75
N GLN A 54 24.73 0.26 10.86
CA GLN A 54 25.19 -0.71 9.86
C GLN A 54 24.58 -0.44 8.47
N PHE A 55 23.31 -0.01 8.41
CA PHE A 55 22.66 0.38 7.16
C PHE A 55 23.32 1.61 6.52
N CYS A 56 23.54 2.67 7.31
CA CYS A 56 24.13 3.91 6.79
C CYS A 56 25.55 3.70 6.28
N GLU A 57 26.34 2.88 6.98
CA GLU A 57 27.70 2.49 6.55
C GLU A 57 27.68 1.68 5.26
N ARG A 58 26.82 0.65 5.17
CA ARG A 58 26.74 -0.23 4.00
C ARG A 58 26.26 0.49 2.75
N GLU A 59 25.20 1.27 2.89
CA GLU A 59 24.50 1.88 1.75
C GLU A 59 25.10 3.22 1.34
N VAL A 60 26.02 3.78 2.15
CA VAL A 60 26.70 5.07 1.91
C VAL A 60 25.67 6.18 1.66
N VAL A 61 24.69 6.29 2.56
CA VAL A 61 23.58 7.24 2.46
C VAL A 61 23.56 8.18 3.65
N ASP A 62 23.11 9.41 3.40
CA ASP A 62 22.84 10.35 4.48
C ASP A 62 21.73 9.80 5.39
N PRO A 63 21.97 9.72 6.71
CA PRO A 63 21.01 9.15 7.65
C PRO A 63 19.72 9.99 7.66
N PRO A 64 18.53 9.39 7.45
CA PRO A 64 17.28 10.10 7.68
C PRO A 64 17.14 10.49 9.15
N LYS A 65 16.40 11.57 9.41
CA LYS A 65 16.05 11.96 10.78
C LYS A 65 15.14 10.88 11.39
N ILE A 66 15.54 10.31 12.52
CA ILE A 66 14.70 9.37 13.26
C ILE A 66 13.80 10.14 14.24
N VAL A 67 12.51 9.79 14.27
CA VAL A 67 11.54 10.35 15.22
C VAL A 67 10.73 9.24 15.87
N GLU A 68 10.42 9.40 17.15
CA GLU A 68 9.57 8.46 17.87
C GLU A 68 8.14 8.50 17.31
N SER A 69 7.54 7.33 17.10
CA SER A 69 6.19 7.22 16.56
C SER A 69 5.51 5.92 16.97
N LYS A 70 4.18 5.89 16.99
CA LYS A 70 3.43 4.65 17.27
C LYS A 70 3.51 3.59 16.16
N ALA A 71 4.10 3.92 15.01
CA ALA A 71 4.23 3.05 13.85
C ALA A 71 5.52 3.33 13.08
N TYR A 72 5.96 2.35 12.29
CA TYR A 72 7.04 2.52 11.31
C TYR A 72 6.50 3.24 10.07
N TRP A 73 7.18 4.29 9.61
CA TRP A 73 6.84 5.00 8.38
C TRP A 73 8.01 5.87 7.90
N TYR A 74 8.08 6.13 6.59
CA TYR A 74 8.98 7.10 6.00
C TYR A 74 8.24 8.29 5.37
N ARG A 75 8.76 9.51 5.55
CA ARG A 75 8.30 10.73 4.87
C ARG A 75 9.39 11.27 3.93
N PRO A 76 9.20 11.18 2.60
CA PRO A 76 10.19 11.64 1.64
C PRO A 76 10.49 13.14 1.70
N ILE A 77 9.47 13.98 1.95
CA ILE A 77 9.61 15.44 1.95
C ILE A 77 10.56 15.88 3.07
N ALA A 78 10.27 15.44 4.29
CA ALA A 78 11.03 15.79 5.49
C ALA A 78 12.26 14.89 5.72
N HIS A 79 12.49 13.88 4.87
CA HIS A 79 13.53 12.86 5.01
C HIS A 79 13.59 12.30 6.44
N THR A 80 12.43 11.84 6.91
CA THR A 80 12.20 11.43 8.30
C THR A 80 11.64 10.03 8.36
N VAL A 81 12.18 9.18 9.24
CA VAL A 81 11.66 7.84 9.54
C VAL A 81 11.08 7.83 10.96
N GLY A 82 9.81 7.45 11.06
CA GLY A 82 9.13 7.17 12.32
C GLY A 82 9.46 5.78 12.82
N VAL A 83 9.81 5.65 14.09
CA VAL A 83 10.21 4.39 14.73
C VAL A 83 9.45 4.20 16.04
N LYS A 84 8.98 2.97 16.29
CA LYS A 84 8.27 2.63 17.54
C LYS A 84 9.16 2.60 18.76
N ASN A 85 10.22 1.81 18.68
CA ASN A 85 11.21 1.67 19.73
C ASN A 85 12.54 1.28 19.07
N LEU A 86 13.55 2.13 19.19
CA LEU A 86 14.89 1.86 18.66
C LEU A 86 15.61 0.74 19.41
N GLU A 87 15.19 0.45 20.65
CA GLU A 87 15.74 -0.62 21.47
C GLU A 87 15.11 -1.98 21.17
N SER A 88 14.19 -2.05 20.19
CA SER A 88 13.54 -3.30 19.81
C SER A 88 14.55 -4.26 19.16
N ASP A 89 14.56 -5.51 19.64
CA ASP A 89 15.32 -6.64 19.09
C ASP A 89 14.41 -7.58 18.28
N TYR A 90 13.16 -7.20 18.00
CA TYR A 90 12.24 -8.06 17.26
C TYR A 90 12.54 -8.06 15.76
N LEU A 91 12.59 -9.25 15.16
CA LEU A 91 12.85 -9.43 13.71
C LEU A 91 11.83 -8.70 12.82
N VAL A 92 10.56 -8.67 13.24
CA VAL A 92 9.49 -7.98 12.51
C VAL A 92 9.69 -6.47 12.52
N ASP A 93 10.16 -5.93 13.64
CA ASP A 93 10.48 -4.52 13.81
C ASP A 93 11.72 -4.14 13.01
N ALA A 94 12.74 -4.99 13.01
CA ALA A 94 13.93 -4.84 12.18
C ALA A 94 13.61 -4.82 10.68
N PHE A 95 12.77 -5.76 10.22
CA PHE A 95 12.30 -5.78 8.84
C PHE A 95 11.51 -4.51 8.48
N ALA A 96 10.54 -4.12 9.32
CA ALA A 96 9.73 -2.93 9.08
C ALA A 96 10.60 -1.67 9.04
N PHE A 97 11.58 -1.55 9.95
CA PHE A 97 12.47 -0.41 9.99
C PHE A 97 13.40 -0.36 8.77
N LEU A 98 14.02 -1.48 8.38
CA LEU A 98 14.85 -1.56 7.18
C LEU A 98 14.05 -1.25 5.90
N HIS A 99 12.80 -1.70 5.82
CA HIS A 99 11.91 -1.39 4.70
C HIS A 99 11.77 0.13 4.52
N GLU A 100 11.53 0.86 5.60
CA GLU A 100 11.46 2.34 5.58
C GLU A 100 12.81 3.00 5.28
N LEU A 101 13.93 2.41 5.71
CA LEU A 101 15.27 2.89 5.37
C LEU A 101 15.60 2.73 3.88
N TYR A 102 15.17 1.63 3.25
CA TYR A 102 15.32 1.46 1.80
C TYR A 102 14.41 2.42 0.99
N HIS A 103 13.23 2.77 1.52
CA HIS A 103 12.44 3.87 0.98
C HIS A 103 13.16 5.22 1.10
N SER A 104 13.88 5.44 2.20
CA SER A 104 14.75 6.62 2.37
C SER A 104 15.88 6.65 1.35
N LYS A 105 16.53 5.51 1.07
CA LYS A 105 17.56 5.40 0.04
C LYS A 105 17.06 5.80 -1.35
N ASP A 106 15.85 5.39 -1.74
CA ASP A 106 15.25 5.70 -3.06
C ASP A 106 14.43 7.01 -3.06
N ARG A 107 14.73 7.95 -2.14
CA ARG A 107 13.94 9.16 -1.86
C ARG A 107 13.48 9.91 -3.10
N ASN A 108 14.36 10.20 -4.05
CA ASN A 108 14.04 11.06 -5.20
C ASN A 108 13.02 10.40 -6.15
N ARG A 109 13.17 9.09 -6.38
CA ARG A 109 12.22 8.32 -7.19
C ARG A 109 10.91 8.13 -6.44
N LEU A 110 11.00 7.79 -5.16
CA LEU A 110 9.84 7.61 -4.29
C LEU A 110 9.02 8.89 -4.17
N LEU A 111 9.66 10.05 -3.97
CA LEU A 111 8.98 11.34 -3.85
C LEU A 111 8.20 11.68 -5.12
N LYS A 112 8.77 11.46 -6.31
CA LYS A 112 8.07 11.69 -7.58
C LYS A 112 6.87 10.75 -7.74
N LEU A 113 7.08 9.45 -7.51
CA LEU A 113 6.04 8.44 -7.71
C LEU A 113 4.94 8.53 -6.65
N GLN A 114 5.28 8.68 -5.37
CA GLN A 114 4.31 8.88 -4.30
C GLN A 114 3.57 10.20 -4.42
N SER A 115 4.22 11.29 -4.86
CA SER A 115 3.50 12.55 -5.10
C SER A 115 2.48 12.39 -6.22
N PHE A 116 2.85 11.71 -7.30
CA PHE A 116 1.94 11.40 -8.40
C PHE A 116 0.78 10.49 -7.94
N THR A 117 1.08 9.34 -7.33
CA THR A 117 0.05 8.39 -6.91
C THR A 117 -0.82 8.96 -5.80
N SER A 118 -0.27 9.72 -4.85
CA SER A 118 -1.02 10.38 -3.77
C SER A 118 -1.93 11.49 -4.30
N LEU A 119 -1.42 12.38 -5.17
CA LEU A 119 -2.23 13.42 -5.80
C LEU A 119 -3.37 12.79 -6.60
N TYR A 120 -3.05 11.78 -7.39
CA TYR A 120 -4.03 11.10 -8.21
C TYR A 120 -5.10 10.39 -7.36
N PHE A 121 -4.67 9.53 -6.44
CA PHE A 121 -5.56 8.71 -5.63
C PHE A 121 -6.39 9.55 -4.65
N ASN A 122 -5.75 10.42 -3.85
CA ASN A 122 -6.43 11.13 -2.76
C ASN A 122 -7.24 12.34 -3.22
N LEU A 123 -6.86 12.97 -4.34
CA LEU A 123 -7.53 14.18 -4.83
C LEU A 123 -8.35 13.90 -6.08
N ILE A 124 -7.71 13.52 -7.19
CA ILE A 124 -8.37 13.40 -8.50
C ILE A 124 -9.44 12.31 -8.47
N SER A 125 -9.03 11.11 -8.05
CA SER A 125 -9.87 9.91 -8.06
C SER A 125 -11.06 10.04 -7.11
N VAL A 126 -10.83 10.58 -5.90
CA VAL A 126 -11.88 10.89 -4.92
C VAL A 126 -12.84 11.96 -5.45
N SER A 127 -12.33 13.04 -6.04
CA SER A 127 -13.16 14.12 -6.58
C SER A 127 -14.07 13.63 -7.70
N LEU A 128 -13.57 12.78 -8.59
CA LEU A 128 -14.38 12.15 -9.65
C LEU A 128 -15.51 11.29 -9.08
N LYS A 129 -15.25 10.56 -8.00
CA LYS A 129 -16.26 9.74 -7.31
C LYS A 129 -17.33 10.61 -6.66
N LEU A 130 -16.93 11.69 -5.98
CA LEU A 130 -17.86 12.66 -5.40
C LEU A 130 -18.74 13.33 -6.47
N LEU A 131 -18.13 13.77 -7.57
CA LEU A 131 -18.84 14.35 -8.72
C LEU A 131 -19.87 13.38 -9.31
N ALA A 132 -19.50 12.12 -9.42
CA ALA A 132 -20.38 11.10 -9.96
C ALA A 132 -21.49 10.70 -8.98
N THR A 133 -21.20 10.58 -7.69
CA THR A 133 -22.23 10.41 -6.66
C THR A 133 -23.21 11.59 -6.64
N TYR A 134 -22.71 12.82 -6.79
CA TYR A 134 -23.55 14.01 -6.91
C TYR A 134 -24.44 13.96 -8.17
N SER A 135 -23.87 13.62 -9.32
CA SER A 135 -24.61 13.44 -10.58
C SER A 135 -25.76 12.44 -10.42
N LEU A 136 -25.50 11.30 -9.76
CA LEU A 136 -26.51 10.26 -9.50
C LEU A 136 -27.59 10.73 -8.52
N LEU A 137 -27.21 11.31 -7.39
CA LEU A 137 -28.16 11.74 -6.34
C LEU A 137 -29.11 12.83 -6.82
N PHE A 138 -28.61 13.75 -7.64
CA PHE A 138 -29.39 14.90 -8.12
C PHE A 138 -29.87 14.74 -9.57
N GLN A 139 -29.68 13.55 -10.16
CA GLN A 139 -30.04 13.24 -11.55
C GLN A 139 -29.52 14.30 -12.55
N LYS A 140 -28.30 14.78 -12.30
CA LYS A 140 -27.66 15.84 -13.08
C LYS A 140 -26.74 15.23 -14.12
N TYR A 141 -27.01 15.47 -15.40
CA TYR A 141 -26.09 15.11 -16.47
C TYR A 141 -24.82 15.97 -16.39
N ILE A 142 -23.66 15.32 -16.33
CA ILE A 142 -22.35 15.98 -16.37
C ILE A 142 -21.62 15.51 -17.63
N PRO A 143 -21.41 16.38 -18.63
CA PRO A 143 -20.69 16.03 -19.85
C PRO A 143 -19.31 15.43 -19.53
N PHE A 144 -18.90 14.42 -20.30
CA PHE A 144 -17.59 13.75 -20.21
C PHE A 144 -17.28 12.99 -18.91
N LEU A 145 -18.12 13.08 -17.86
CA LEU A 145 -17.90 12.40 -16.58
C LEU A 145 -17.67 10.89 -16.74
N LYS A 146 -18.46 10.26 -17.62
CA LYS A 146 -18.33 8.84 -17.94
C LYS A 146 -16.96 8.48 -18.53
N TRP A 147 -16.45 9.29 -19.46
CA TRP A 147 -15.12 9.09 -20.03
C TRP A 147 -14.02 9.30 -18.97
N LEU A 148 -14.19 10.29 -18.09
CA LEU A 148 -13.25 10.54 -16.99
C LEU A 148 -13.21 9.38 -16.00
N LEU A 149 -14.35 8.75 -15.67
CA LEU A 149 -14.40 7.57 -14.80
C LEU A 149 -13.72 6.34 -15.43
N LEU A 150 -13.80 6.19 -16.76
CA LEU A 150 -13.09 5.13 -17.48
C LEU A 150 -11.57 5.36 -17.43
N ILE A 151 -11.13 6.58 -17.73
CA ILE A 151 -9.71 6.97 -17.61
C ILE A 151 -9.22 6.73 -16.18
N ASP A 152 -10.06 7.04 -15.18
CA ASP A 152 -9.71 6.87 -13.79
C ASP A 152 -9.49 5.41 -13.39
N SER A 153 -10.36 4.51 -13.85
CA SER A 153 -10.15 3.06 -13.70
C SER A 153 -8.82 2.60 -14.30
N VAL A 154 -8.49 3.06 -15.52
CA VAL A 154 -7.21 2.72 -16.18
C VAL A 154 -6.01 3.27 -15.41
N MET A 155 -6.06 4.53 -14.95
CA MET A 155 -4.98 5.14 -14.19
C MET A 155 -4.74 4.45 -12.84
N LEU A 156 -5.80 4.05 -12.13
CA LEU A 156 -5.68 3.29 -10.89
C LEU A 156 -5.04 1.91 -11.13
N LEU A 157 -5.35 1.25 -12.25
CA LEU A 157 -4.69 0.00 -12.65
C LEU A 157 -3.20 0.21 -12.97
N VAL A 158 -2.81 1.34 -13.56
CA VAL A 158 -1.39 1.70 -13.80
C VAL A 158 -0.64 1.99 -12.50
N CYS A 159 -1.32 2.49 -11.46
CA CYS A 159 -0.70 2.71 -10.14
C CYS A 159 -0.29 1.40 -9.45
N ILE A 160 -0.92 0.27 -9.77
CA ILE A 160 -0.62 -1.05 -9.19
C ILE A 160 0.82 -1.50 -9.48
N PRO A 161 1.27 -1.65 -10.75
CA PRO A 161 2.64 -2.08 -11.05
C PRO A 161 3.70 -1.11 -10.54
N ILE A 162 3.39 0.19 -10.50
CA ILE A 162 4.28 1.22 -9.93
C ILE A 162 4.48 0.96 -8.44
N THR A 163 3.38 0.84 -7.69
CA THR A 163 3.41 0.58 -6.23
C THR A 163 4.09 -0.76 -5.93
N LEU A 164 3.78 -1.81 -6.70
CA LEU A 164 4.43 -3.12 -6.60
C LEU A 164 5.94 -3.00 -6.77
N SER A 165 6.42 -2.26 -7.78
CA SER A 165 7.86 -2.10 -8.05
C SER A 165 8.59 -1.45 -6.87
N ILE A 166 7.98 -0.42 -6.29
CA ILE A 166 8.55 0.32 -5.14
C ILE A 166 8.60 -0.59 -3.90
N GLU A 167 7.45 -1.15 -3.50
CA GLU A 167 7.38 -1.96 -2.29
C GLU A 167 8.21 -3.25 -2.40
N THR A 168 8.32 -3.82 -3.60
CA THR A 168 9.19 -4.97 -3.87
C THR A 168 10.67 -4.59 -3.77
N TYR A 169 11.07 -3.41 -4.25
CA TYR A 169 12.45 -2.94 -4.13
C TYR A 169 12.85 -2.78 -2.66
N ALA A 170 12.04 -2.07 -1.88
CA ALA A 170 12.29 -1.85 -0.46
C ALA A 170 12.32 -3.18 0.33
N SER A 171 11.35 -4.05 0.09
CA SER A 171 11.28 -5.38 0.71
C SER A 171 12.48 -6.26 0.39
N LYS A 172 12.92 -6.27 -0.88
CA LYS A 172 14.09 -7.06 -1.30
C LYS A 172 15.38 -6.53 -0.68
N GLY A 173 15.53 -5.20 -0.60
CA GLY A 173 16.65 -4.57 0.10
C GLY A 173 16.70 -5.00 1.56
N ALA A 174 15.58 -4.86 2.27
CA ALA A 174 15.49 -5.21 3.69
C ALA A 174 15.78 -6.71 3.93
N LEU A 175 15.22 -7.60 3.10
CA LEU A 175 15.50 -9.03 3.16
C LEU A 175 16.98 -9.34 2.93
N SER A 176 17.57 -8.78 1.88
CA SER A 176 18.99 -9.00 1.56
C SER A 176 19.91 -8.52 2.68
N PHE A 177 19.59 -7.40 3.33
CA PHE A 177 20.35 -6.90 4.47
C PHE A 177 20.31 -7.89 5.65
N LEU A 178 19.11 -8.36 6.01
CA LEU A 178 18.93 -9.29 7.13
C LEU A 178 19.55 -10.67 6.86
N GLU A 179 19.51 -11.14 5.62
CA GLU A 179 20.17 -12.39 5.20
C GLU A 179 21.70 -12.28 5.27
N GLU A 180 22.28 -11.19 4.77
CA GLU A 180 23.74 -10.97 4.76
C GLU A 180 24.30 -10.86 6.18
N LYS A 181 23.55 -10.22 7.09
CA LYS A 181 23.90 -10.13 8.52
C LYS A 181 23.57 -11.39 9.33
N GLN A 182 23.10 -12.45 8.67
CA GLN A 182 22.75 -13.74 9.29
C GLN A 182 21.67 -13.64 10.39
N TYR A 183 20.82 -12.61 10.35
CA TYR A 183 19.70 -12.45 11.29
C TYR A 183 18.52 -13.39 10.98
N ILE A 184 18.48 -13.99 9.79
CA ILE A 184 17.40 -14.88 9.37
C ILE A 184 17.99 -16.17 8.79
N GLU A 185 17.75 -17.30 9.45
CA GLU A 185 17.91 -18.64 8.85
C GLU A 185 16.64 -19.07 8.09
N GLN A 186 15.45 -18.58 8.50
CA GLN A 186 14.15 -18.95 7.92
C GLN A 186 13.61 -17.91 6.94
N ASN A 187 14.06 -18.01 5.70
CA ASN A 187 13.69 -17.12 4.59
C ASN A 187 12.16 -17.03 4.35
N ARG A 188 11.39 -18.06 4.71
CA ARG A 188 9.94 -18.15 4.41
C ARG A 188 9.09 -17.14 5.19
N LEU A 189 9.45 -16.80 6.42
CA LEU A 189 8.62 -15.96 7.29
C LEU A 189 8.68 -14.47 6.88
N VAL A 190 9.88 -13.96 6.65
CA VAL A 190 10.08 -12.56 6.25
C VAL A 190 9.68 -12.33 4.78
N LYS A 191 9.80 -13.36 3.92
CA LYS A 191 9.18 -13.37 2.59
C LYS A 191 7.65 -13.28 2.63
N CYS A 192 6.99 -13.91 3.61
CA CYS A 192 5.55 -13.76 3.78
C CYS A 192 5.17 -12.35 4.28
N LEU A 193 5.93 -11.78 5.22
CA LEU A 193 5.68 -10.43 5.74
C LEU A 193 5.87 -9.34 4.68
N SER A 194 6.94 -9.44 3.88
CA SER A 194 7.16 -8.54 2.73
C SER A 194 6.03 -8.63 1.70
N LEU A 195 5.66 -9.84 1.28
CA LEU A 195 4.56 -10.05 0.33
C LEU A 195 3.25 -9.45 0.85
N GLN A 196 2.98 -9.58 2.15
CA GLN A 196 1.79 -9.06 2.80
C GLN A 196 1.75 -7.53 2.81
N ALA A 197 2.86 -6.86 3.16
CA ALA A 197 2.96 -5.40 3.13
C ALA A 197 2.72 -4.87 1.71
N ILE A 198 3.35 -5.49 0.71
CA ILE A 198 3.19 -5.18 -0.71
C ILE A 198 1.70 -5.32 -1.13
N LEU A 199 1.06 -6.44 -0.78
CA LEU A 199 -0.33 -6.70 -1.15
C LEU A 199 -1.32 -5.70 -0.53
N SER A 200 -1.09 -5.26 0.71
CA SER A 200 -1.97 -4.30 1.39
C SER A 200 -2.04 -2.96 0.65
N HIS A 201 -0.90 -2.45 0.16
CA HIS A 201 -0.88 -1.20 -0.61
C HIS A 201 -1.52 -1.33 -1.99
N VAL A 202 -1.31 -2.46 -2.67
CA VAL A 202 -1.95 -2.74 -3.96
C VAL A 202 -3.47 -2.84 -3.84
N PHE A 203 -3.94 -3.37 -2.72
CA PHE A 203 -5.36 -3.66 -2.55
C PHE A 203 -6.24 -2.42 -2.58
N GLN A 204 -5.75 -1.32 -2.03
CA GLN A 204 -6.43 -0.03 -2.06
C GLN A 204 -6.69 0.47 -3.49
N PHE A 205 -5.74 0.28 -4.42
CA PHE A 205 -5.93 0.66 -5.83
C PHE A 205 -6.95 -0.24 -6.54
N ILE A 206 -6.96 -1.54 -6.23
CA ILE A 206 -7.95 -2.48 -6.79
C ILE A 206 -9.36 -2.07 -6.38
N ILE A 207 -9.58 -1.76 -5.09
CA ILE A 207 -10.89 -1.33 -4.57
C ILE A 207 -11.38 -0.08 -5.30
N TYR A 208 -10.52 0.93 -5.41
CA TYR A 208 -10.89 2.19 -6.05
C TYR A 208 -11.13 2.02 -7.55
N SER A 209 -10.42 1.11 -8.22
CA SER A 209 -10.67 0.79 -9.63
C SER A 209 -12.07 0.18 -9.79
N ILE A 210 -12.43 -0.78 -8.93
CA ILE A 210 -13.76 -1.40 -8.93
C ILE A 210 -14.85 -0.36 -8.66
N LEU A 211 -14.67 0.51 -7.67
CA LEU A 211 -15.61 1.60 -7.38
C LEU A 211 -15.79 2.54 -8.57
N SER A 212 -14.70 2.88 -9.26
CA SER A 212 -14.76 3.73 -10.47
C SER A 212 -15.56 3.06 -11.58
N MET A 213 -15.39 1.74 -11.77
CA MET A 213 -16.18 0.98 -12.74
C MET A 213 -17.66 0.89 -12.36
N ILE A 214 -17.98 0.68 -11.09
CA ILE A 214 -19.37 0.67 -10.61
C ILE A 214 -20.05 2.00 -10.94
N VAL A 215 -19.39 3.10 -10.57
CA VAL A 215 -19.93 4.44 -10.76
C VAL A 215 -20.01 4.80 -12.26
N PHE A 216 -19.05 4.35 -13.07
CA PHE A 216 -19.10 4.46 -14.54
C PHE A 216 -20.35 3.83 -15.16
N TYR A 217 -20.78 2.67 -14.64
CA TYR A 217 -21.98 1.99 -15.14
C TYR A 217 -23.28 2.61 -14.64
N LEU A 218 -23.25 3.30 -13.49
CA LEU A 218 -24.41 3.99 -12.92
C LEU A 218 -24.68 5.35 -13.58
N VAL A 219 -23.63 6.08 -13.94
CA VAL A 219 -23.77 7.42 -14.52
C VAL A 219 -24.23 7.32 -15.98
N GLU A 220 -25.38 7.95 -16.27
CA GLU A 220 -25.95 8.13 -17.61
C GLU A 220 -25.53 9.46 -18.23
#